data_AF-A0A7T8GPK8-F1
#
_entry.id   AF-A0A7T8GPK8-F1
#
_cell.length_a   1.000
_cell.length_b   1.000
_cell.length_c   1.000
_cell.angle_alpha   90.00
_cell.angle_beta   90.00
_cell.angle_gamma   90.00
#
_symmetry.space_group_name_H-M   'P 1'
#
loop_
_entity.id
_entity.type
_entity.pdbx_description
1 polymer ?
#
loop_
_entity_poly.entity_id
_entity_poly.type
_entity_poly.pdbx_seq_one_letter_code
_entity_poly.pdbx_strand_id
1 'polypeptide(L)' 'MSNVLPVFKGKGKPATHPASYRPICILPALSKVLETVVKSDLEDHLAKTEALPNTQFGFRKSRSTTAALATAHAK' A
#
# COMPACT_ATOMS: atom_id res chain seq x y z
N MET A 1 17.59 12.01 -4.96
CA MET A 1 17.70 10.56 -4.68
C MET A 1 16.70 10.21 -3.58
N SER A 2 16.08 9.03 -3.64
CA SER A 2 15.23 8.51 -2.56
C SER A 2 16.10 7.85 -1.48
N ASN A 3 15.71 8.00 -0.21
CA ASN A 3 16.45 7.43 0.91
C ASN A 3 15.70 6.23 1.49
N VAL A 4 16.40 5.13 1.79
CA VAL A 4 15.79 3.97 2.44
C VAL A 4 16.04 4.04 3.94
N LEU A 5 14.97 4.14 4.73
CA LEU A 5 15.03 4.19 6.19
C LEU A 5 14.48 2.87 6.78
N PRO A 6 15.28 2.09 7.51
CA PRO A 6 14.78 0.93 8.24
C PRO A 6 13.98 1.36 9.48
N VAL A 7 12.69 1.06 9.50
CA VAL A 7 11.79 1.33 10.62
C VAL A 7 11.59 0.08 11.46
N PHE A 8 11.87 0.18 12.76
CA PHE A 8 11.75 -0.94 13.69
C PHE A 8 10.28 -1.36 13.85
N LYS A 9 10.01 -2.67 13.78
CA LYS A 9 8.64 -3.23 13.84
C LYS A 9 8.00 -3.09 15.22
N GLY A 10 8.80 -2.96 16.29
CA GLY A 10 8.34 -3.12 17.67
C GLY A 10 7.74 -4.50 17.93
N LYS A 11 7.22 -4.75 19.13
CA LYS A 11 6.47 -5.97 19.52
C LYS A 11 7.34 -7.20 19.83
N GLY A 12 8.30 -7.06 20.75
CA GLY A 12 9.03 -8.21 21.32
C GLY A 12 10.08 -8.85 20.40
N LYS A 13 10.37 -8.22 19.25
CA LYS A 13 11.46 -8.67 18.37
C LYS A 13 12.78 -8.03 18.77
N PRO A 14 13.89 -8.77 18.83
CA PRO A 14 15.19 -8.23 19.19
C PRO A 14 15.68 -7.22 18.14
N ALA A 15 16.13 -6.04 18.60
CA ALA A 15 16.63 -4.95 17.75
C ALA A 15 17.95 -5.30 17.04
N THR A 16 18.65 -6.34 17.48
CA THR A 16 19.88 -6.83 16.85
C THR A 16 19.63 -7.59 15.54
N HIS A 17 18.40 -8.06 15.30
CA HIS A 17 18.09 -8.84 14.10
C HIS A 17 17.56 -7.93 12.96
N PRO A 18 18.15 -8.00 11.75
CA PRO A 18 17.66 -7.23 10.59
C PRO A 18 16.18 -7.48 10.25
N ALA A 19 15.69 -8.70 10.48
CA ALA A 19 14.28 -9.08 10.26
C ALA A 19 13.28 -8.28 11.13
N SER A 20 13.76 -7.63 12.19
CA SER A 20 12.97 -6.77 13.08
C SER A 20 12.69 -5.39 12.51
N TYR A 21 13.21 -5.05 11.33
CA TYR A 21 12.99 -3.77 10.66
C TYR A 21 12.15 -3.94 9.38
N ARG A 22 11.52 -2.85 8.95
CA ARG A 22 10.90 -2.69 7.63
C ARG A 22 11.65 -1.59 6.89
N PRO A 23 12.32 -1.87 5.76
CA PRO A 23 12.88 -0.80 4.95
C PRO A 23 11.73 0.00 4.32
N ILE A 24 11.76 1.32 4.48
CA ILE A 24 10.80 2.25 3.86
C ILE A 24 11.57 3.15 2.92
N CYS A 25 11.13 3.22 1.65
CA CYS A 25 11.66 4.17 0.69
C CYS A 25 10.99 5.54 0.91
N ILE A 26 11.78 6.53 1.31
CA ILE A 26 11.34 7.92 1.45
C ILE A 26 11.67 8.63 0.15
N LEU A 27 10.62 8.85 -0.65
CA LEU A 27 10.73 9.61 -1.88
C LEU A 27 10.91 11.11 -1.61
N PRO A 28 11.64 11.84 -2.47
CA PRO A 28 11.66 13.29 -2.48
C PRO A 28 10.23 13.86 -2.61
N ALA A 29 10.00 15.04 -2.06
CA ALA A 29 8.67 15.68 -2.06
C ALA A 29 8.09 15.82 -3.48
N LEU A 30 8.92 16.25 -4.44
CA LEU A 30 8.50 16.39 -5.84
C LEU A 30 8.04 15.07 -6.47
N SER A 31 8.72 13.96 -6.17
CA SER A 31 8.32 12.64 -6.67
C SER A 31 6.95 12.21 -6.13
N LYS A 32 6.65 12.49 -4.85
CA LYS A 32 5.33 12.18 -4.26
C LYS A 32 4.20 12.98 -4.90
N VAL A 33 4.46 14.23 -5.26
CA VAL A 33 3.49 15.07 -5.99
C VAL A 33 3.20 14.48 -7.35
N LEU A 34 4.25 14.12 -8.11
CA LEU A 34 4.09 13.46 -9.42
C LEU A 34 3.32 12.14 -9.31
N GLU A 35 3.68 11.29 -8.35
CA GLU A 35 2.98 10.02 -8.09
C GLU A 35 1.49 10.22 -7.80
N THR A 36 1.12 11.31 -7.12
CA THR A 36 -0.29 11.61 -6.83
C THR A 36 -1.08 11.89 -8.11
N VAL A 37 -0.51 12.62 -9.06
CA VAL A 37 -1.14 12.91 -10.35
C VAL A 37 -1.29 11.64 -11.18
N VAL A 38 -0.21 10.87 -11.32
CA VAL A 38 -0.21 9.60 -12.08
C VAL A 38 -1.19 8.60 -11.47
N LYS A 39 -1.24 8.50 -10.14
CA LYS A 39 -2.17 7.63 -9.43
C LYS A 39 -3.62 7.98 -9.75
N SER A 40 -3.98 9.26 -9.75
CA SER A 40 -5.36 9.69 -10.02
C SER A 40 -5.81 9.26 -11.41
N ASP A 41 -4.97 9.51 -12.43
CA ASP A 41 -5.28 9.15 -13.82
C ASP A 41 -5.42 7.62 -13.99
N LEU A 42 -4.53 6.86 -13.35
CA LEU A 42 -4.57 5.40 -13.37
C LEU A 42 -5.82 4.86 -12.66
N GLU A 43 -6.19 5.40 -11.51
CA GLU A 43 -7.40 5.00 -10.78
C GLU A 43 -8.67 5.25 -11.62
N ASP A 44 -8.74 6.39 -12.31
CA ASP A 44 -9.87 6.73 -13.20
C ASP A 44 -9.94 5.79 -14.40
N HIS A 45 -8.80 5.45 -15.00
CA HIS A 45 -8.74 4.50 -16.10
C HIS A 45 -9.18 3.08 -15.68
N LEU A 46 -8.68 2.59 -14.54
CA LEU A 46 -9.02 1.28 -14.00
C LEU A 46 -10.50 1.20 -13.58
N ALA A 47 -11.09 2.31 -13.12
CA ALA A 47 -12.51 2.38 -12.81
C ALA A 47 -13.38 2.28 -14.08
N LYS A 48 -13.01 2.96 -15.17
CA LYS A 48 -13.75 2.92 -16.45
C LYS A 48 -13.67 1.58 -17.16
N THR A 49 -12.54 0.88 -17.03
CA THR A 49 -12.29 -0.39 -17.73
C THR A 49 -12.69 -1.62 -16.91
N GLU A 50 -13.06 -1.44 -15.64
CA GLU A 50 -13.31 -2.52 -14.68
C GLU A 50 -12.19 -3.58 -14.63
N ALA A 51 -10.95 -3.16 -14.91
CA ALA A 51 -9.80 -4.06 -15.06
C ALA A 51 -9.37 -4.76 -13.75
N LEU A 52 -9.85 -4.29 -12.60
CA LEU A 52 -9.51 -4.86 -11.29
C LEU A 52 -10.61 -5.80 -10.76
N PRO A 53 -10.28 -7.03 -10.35
CA PRO A 53 -11.23 -7.97 -9.78
C PRO A 53 -11.99 -7.41 -8.57
N ASN A 54 -13.25 -7.84 -8.41
CA ASN A 54 -14.07 -7.48 -7.25
C ASN A 54 -13.53 -8.02 -5.91
N THR A 55 -12.63 -8.99 -5.96
CA THR A 55 -11.92 -9.57 -4.81
C THR A 55 -10.62 -8.84 -4.46
N GLN A 56 -10.25 -7.79 -5.20
CA GLN A 56 -9.13 -6.93 -4.83
C GLN A 56 -9.62 -5.80 -3.92
N PHE A 57 -9.13 -5.77 -2.67
CA PHE A 57 -9.56 -4.80 -1.66
C PHE A 57 -8.49 -3.79 -1.26
N GLY A 58 -7.21 -4.17 -1.37
CA GLY A 58 -6.09 -3.29 -1.00
C GLY A 58 -6.00 -2.09 -1.93
N PHE A 59 -5.76 -0.91 -1.35
CA PHE A 59 -5.51 0.34 -2.07
C PHE A 59 -6.59 0.73 -3.08
N ARG A 60 -7.85 0.30 -2.86
CA ARG A 60 -9.00 0.70 -3.68
C ARG A 60 -9.93 1.61 -2.89
N LYS A 61 -10.51 2.59 -3.59
CA LYS A 61 -11.58 3.44 -3.04
C LYS A 61 -12.75 2.58 -2.58
N SER A 62 -13.31 2.92 -1.42
CA SER A 62 -14.46 2.23 -0.82
C SER A 62 -14.26 0.72 -0.53
N ARG A 63 -13.01 0.26 -0.41
CA ARG A 63 -12.66 -1.11 -0.02
C ARG A 63 -11.73 -1.05 1.20
N SER A 64 -11.84 -2.05 2.09
CA SER A 64 -11.05 -2.14 3.32
C SER A 64 -10.62 -3.58 3.60
N THR A 65 -9.72 -3.75 4.56
CA THR A 65 -9.33 -5.07 5.08
C THR A 65 -10.50 -5.78 5.77
N THR A 66 -11.42 -5.04 6.39
CA THR A 66 -12.64 -5.60 6.99
C THR A 66 -13.61 -6.12 5.93
N ALA A 67 -13.78 -5.39 4.82
CA ALA A 67 -14.59 -5.84 3.69
C ALA A 67 -14.01 -7.11 3.03
N ALA A 68 -12.68 -7.19 2.96
CA ALA A 68 -11.99 -8.39 2.48
C ALA A 68 -12.28 -9.60 3.37
N LEU A 69 -12.18 -9.42 4.69
CA LEU A 69 -12.45 -10.47 5.67
C LEU A 69 -13.91 -10.94 5.61
N ALA A 70 -14.87 -10.02 5.57
CA ALA A 70 -16.29 -10.35 5.43
C ALA A 70 -16.58 -11.16 4.16
N THR A 71 -15.95 -10.79 3.04
CA THR A 71 -16.09 -11.53 1.77
C THR A 71 -15.46 -12.91 1.84
N ALA A 72 -14.36 -13.08 2.57
CA ALA A 72 -13.69 -14.36 2.75
C ALA A 72 -14.49 -15.33 3.65
N HIS A 73 -15.21 -14.82 4.65
CA HIS A 73 -16.06 -15.63 5.54
C HIS A 73 -17.45 -15.93 4.96
N ALA A 74 -17.92 -15.13 4.01
CA ALA A 74 -19.20 -15.35 3.32
C ALA A 74 -19.12 -16.40 2.19
N LYS A 75 -17.95 -17.00 1.99
CA LYS A 75 -17.67 -18.03 0.99
C LYS A 75 -17.46 -19.37 1.67
#